data_AF-A0A2E1N3L8-F1
#
_entry.id   AF-A0A2E1N3L8-F1
#
_cell.length_a   1.000
_cell.length_b   1.000
_cell.length_c   1.000
_cell.angle_alpha   90.00
_cell.angle_beta   90.00
_cell.angle_gamma   90.00
#
_symmetry.space_group_name_H-M   'P 1'
#
loop_
_entity.id
_entity.type
_entity.pdbx_description
1 polymer ?
#
loop_
_entity_poly.entity_id
_entity_poly.type
_entity_poly.pdbx_seq_one_letter_code
_entity_poly.pdbx_strand_id
1 'polypeptide(L)'
;MKKINLLFALAFLFAIANVHGQAADQDKKPAIVFVENGNGDVFNGKIYASTVRGASRGGNGNSNDAFGNPGDWSVDLTVSEKTPQDAAQSFGGFTESGHPLYSQGDGNLSQIHNGMGSVAWGSFSANAYNRAAGLGSVAMGFNTIAGPQTSEAGGIDGGNVGQASFGWGSRALGNISFVSGFRNSALGTSTVAMGNYNYATGDSSIALGKENWAEGASTIAIGFKNHAAGAGSVSLGQENVAWGTTNFTSGYQNVAGDTSQGVGTAGSATAIGHGTFAPGRSSFAANKFTTANNQASSSLGIGTTADNFGMFAVGVNNAAGIGDTTVDPNDYGGYYYADGNYTGSTPGVAFVVGNGDIDSATGNTGGNPSNAFIVNFDGSATLSGELTVDSDARLKANITSLGNTLSKLLLMDGKSYRLKSDESVEKIGLLAQEIQKIFPELVKQAGDEEGTLSVNYQGMIPVLINAIKEQQKQIIDLKKLQESKK
;
A
#
# COMPACT_ATOMS: atom_id res chain seq x y z
N MET A 1 -54.67 -78.59 30.19
CA MET A 1 -53.67 -77.60 30.67
C MET A 1 -52.29 -77.65 29.98
N LYS A 2 -51.93 -78.65 29.15
CA LYS A 2 -50.59 -78.70 28.50
C LYS A 2 -50.44 -77.99 27.13
N LYS A 3 -51.52 -77.55 26.47
CA LYS A 3 -51.47 -76.89 25.14
C LYS A 3 -51.36 -75.35 25.18
N ILE A 4 -51.63 -74.71 26.33
CA ILE A 4 -51.58 -73.24 26.47
C ILE A 4 -50.15 -72.74 26.78
N ASN A 5 -49.35 -73.51 27.51
CA ASN A 5 -47.98 -73.11 27.86
C ASN A 5 -47.01 -73.14 26.66
N LEU A 6 -47.25 -73.99 25.66
CA LEU A 6 -46.40 -74.04 24.47
C LEU A 6 -46.67 -72.86 23.51
N LEU A 7 -47.92 -72.39 23.44
CA LEU A 7 -48.30 -71.23 22.64
C LEU A 7 -47.76 -69.93 23.25
N PHE A 8 -47.76 -69.82 24.58
CA PHE A 8 -47.16 -68.68 25.29
C PHE A 8 -45.63 -68.67 25.17
N ALA A 9 -44.96 -69.83 25.23
CA ALA A 9 -43.52 -69.92 25.03
C ALA A 9 -43.10 -69.59 23.58
N LEU A 10 -43.87 -70.05 22.57
CA LEU A 10 -43.61 -69.68 21.17
C LEU A 10 -43.87 -68.19 20.92
N ALA A 11 -44.93 -67.61 21.49
CA ALA A 11 -45.21 -66.18 21.36
C ALA A 11 -44.16 -65.30 22.05
N PHE A 12 -43.61 -65.75 23.19
CA PHE A 12 -42.51 -65.05 23.86
C PHE A 12 -41.19 -65.17 23.08
N LEU A 13 -40.89 -66.33 22.50
CA LEU A 13 -39.73 -66.47 21.60
C LEU A 13 -39.89 -65.67 20.29
N PHE A 14 -41.11 -65.55 19.75
CA PHE A 14 -41.38 -64.74 18.55
C PHE A 14 -41.39 -63.24 18.84
N ALA A 15 -41.73 -62.84 20.08
CA ALA A 15 -41.63 -61.46 20.54
C ALA A 15 -40.18 -61.06 20.87
N ILE A 16 -39.34 -61.98 21.35
CA ILE A 16 -37.91 -61.75 21.53
C ILE A 16 -37.18 -61.74 20.17
N ALA A 17 -37.65 -62.52 19.18
CA ALA A 17 -37.13 -62.46 17.81
C ALA A 17 -37.62 -61.23 17.01
N ASN A 18 -38.66 -60.54 17.49
CA ASN A 18 -39.16 -59.26 16.94
C ASN A 18 -38.91 -58.08 17.89
N VAL A 19 -37.92 -58.18 18.77
CA VAL A 19 -37.14 -56.97 19.08
C VAL A 19 -36.59 -56.57 17.73
N HIS A 20 -37.16 -55.52 17.12
CA HIS A 20 -36.58 -54.89 15.94
C HIS A 20 -35.24 -54.32 16.40
N GLY A 21 -34.24 -55.19 16.49
CA GLY A 21 -32.85 -54.82 16.60
C GLY A 21 -32.60 -53.88 15.43
N GLN A 22 -32.03 -52.73 15.74
CA GLN A 22 -31.67 -51.72 14.78
C GLN A 22 -31.02 -52.41 13.58
N ALA A 23 -31.57 -52.17 12.38
CA ALA A 23 -30.86 -52.52 11.16
C ALA A 23 -29.51 -51.79 11.24
N ALA A 24 -28.40 -52.53 11.23
CA ALA A 24 -27.10 -51.90 11.27
C ALA A 24 -27.02 -50.91 10.10
N ASP A 25 -26.22 -49.85 10.16
CA ASP A 25 -26.24 -48.85 9.08
C ASP A 25 -25.94 -49.48 7.69
N GLN A 26 -25.19 -50.59 7.68
CA GLN A 26 -24.92 -51.47 6.54
C GLN A 26 -26.19 -52.12 5.89
N ASP A 27 -27.29 -52.19 6.63
CA ASP A 27 -28.58 -52.74 6.22
C ASP A 27 -29.55 -51.63 5.75
N LYS A 28 -29.20 -50.35 5.94
CA LYS A 28 -29.98 -49.20 5.44
C LYS A 28 -29.70 -48.99 3.95
N LYS A 29 -30.72 -48.54 3.20
CA LYS A 29 -30.53 -48.19 1.77
C LYS A 29 -29.58 -46.98 1.65
N PRO A 30 -28.77 -46.87 0.58
CA PRO A 30 -27.96 -45.68 0.31
C PRO A 30 -28.83 -44.41 0.31
N ALA A 31 -28.70 -43.62 1.37
CA ALA A 31 -29.51 -42.42 1.62
C ALA A 31 -28.77 -41.47 2.57
N ILE A 32 -29.36 -40.29 2.76
CA ILE A 32 -29.02 -39.39 3.86
C ILE A 32 -29.67 -39.96 5.13
N VAL A 33 -28.88 -40.18 6.18
CA VAL A 33 -29.31 -40.83 7.42
C VAL A 33 -28.94 -39.99 8.64
N PHE A 34 -29.65 -40.22 9.74
CA PHE A 34 -29.32 -39.65 11.04
C PHE A 34 -28.36 -40.57 11.80
N VAL A 35 -27.47 -39.99 12.61
CA VAL A 35 -26.81 -40.76 13.67
C VAL A 35 -27.87 -41.09 14.72
N GLU A 36 -27.94 -42.36 15.11
CA GLU A 36 -28.89 -42.85 16.11
C GLU A 36 -28.19 -43.13 17.45
N ASN A 37 -28.89 -42.96 18.58
CA ASN A 37 -28.40 -43.38 19.89
C ASN A 37 -28.63 -44.89 20.12
N GLY A 38 -28.21 -45.42 21.26
CA GLY A 38 -28.41 -46.84 21.61
C GLY A 38 -29.88 -47.29 21.69
N ASN A 39 -30.83 -46.35 21.71
CA ASN A 39 -32.27 -46.61 21.72
C ASN A 39 -32.92 -46.46 20.32
N GLY A 40 -32.18 -45.97 19.32
CA GLY A 40 -32.66 -45.75 17.96
C GLY A 40 -33.24 -44.36 17.71
N ASP A 41 -33.14 -43.45 18.69
CA ASP A 41 -33.55 -42.06 18.49
C ASP A 41 -32.44 -41.25 17.81
N VAL A 42 -32.83 -40.18 17.12
CA VAL A 42 -31.89 -39.23 16.52
C VAL A 42 -30.95 -38.67 17.59
N PHE A 43 -29.65 -38.85 17.39
CA PHE A 43 -28.60 -38.39 18.30
C PHE A 43 -28.08 -37.02 17.85
N ASN A 44 -28.35 -35.99 18.65
CA ASN A 44 -27.89 -34.60 18.45
C ASN A 44 -28.11 -34.05 17.03
N GLY A 45 -29.15 -34.50 16.32
CA GLY A 45 -29.49 -34.02 14.97
C GLY A 45 -28.42 -34.21 13.91
N LYS A 46 -27.45 -35.11 14.11
CA LYS A 46 -26.33 -35.32 13.17
C LYS A 46 -26.81 -36.03 11.92
N ILE A 47 -26.48 -35.48 10.75
CA ILE A 47 -26.88 -36.01 9.44
C ILE A 47 -25.65 -36.35 8.61
N TYR A 48 -25.62 -37.51 7.98
CA TYR A 48 -24.53 -37.92 7.10
C TYR A 48 -24.98 -38.80 5.92
N ALA A 49 -24.14 -38.95 4.89
CA ALA A 49 -24.35 -39.91 3.81
C ALA A 49 -24.04 -41.35 4.27
N SER A 50 -25.02 -42.26 4.15
CA SER A 50 -24.91 -43.65 4.63
C SER A 50 -23.68 -44.39 4.11
N THR A 51 -23.11 -45.22 4.97
CA THR A 51 -21.89 -45.99 4.72
C THR A 51 -22.03 -46.99 3.56
N VAL A 52 -23.25 -47.48 3.29
CA VAL A 52 -23.58 -48.39 2.19
C VAL A 52 -23.36 -47.74 0.81
N ARG A 53 -23.35 -46.41 0.75
CA ARG A 53 -23.00 -45.67 -0.49
C ARG A 53 -21.54 -45.86 -0.90
N GLY A 54 -20.65 -46.25 0.03
CA GLY A 54 -19.20 -46.22 -0.16
C GLY A 54 -18.62 -44.81 -0.03
N ALA A 55 -17.29 -44.72 0.09
CA ALA A 55 -16.54 -43.45 0.19
C ALA A 55 -17.11 -42.46 1.23
N SER A 56 -17.61 -43.01 2.34
CA SER A 56 -18.36 -42.32 3.39
C SER A 56 -17.78 -42.68 4.77
N ARG A 57 -18.40 -42.20 5.84
CA ARG A 57 -18.06 -42.55 7.24
C ARG A 57 -18.21 -44.05 7.53
N GLY A 58 -17.84 -44.51 8.72
CA GLY A 58 -17.98 -45.91 9.14
C GLY A 58 -19.20 -46.15 10.04
N GLY A 59 -19.85 -47.32 9.94
CA GLY A 59 -20.97 -47.71 10.80
C GLY A 59 -22.06 -46.62 10.95
N ASN A 60 -22.44 -46.31 12.18
CA ASN A 60 -23.42 -45.27 12.51
C ASN A 60 -22.80 -43.85 12.53
N GLY A 61 -22.14 -43.46 11.44
CA GLY A 61 -21.49 -42.16 11.29
C GLY A 61 -20.17 -42.01 12.06
N ASN A 62 -19.57 -43.11 12.50
CA ASN A 62 -18.27 -43.11 13.18
C ASN A 62 -17.14 -42.65 12.25
N SER A 63 -16.12 -42.04 12.85
CA SER A 63 -14.84 -41.74 12.17
C SER A 63 -14.20 -43.00 11.58
N ASN A 64 -13.39 -42.80 10.55
CA ASN A 64 -12.52 -43.81 9.95
C ASN A 64 -11.21 -43.13 9.48
N ASP A 65 -10.38 -43.83 8.70
CA ASP A 65 -9.10 -43.29 8.23
C ASP A 65 -9.23 -42.02 7.35
N ALA A 66 -10.42 -41.78 6.78
CA ALA A 66 -10.72 -40.58 5.99
C ALA A 66 -11.47 -39.52 6.81
N PHE A 67 -12.54 -39.89 7.50
CA PHE A 67 -13.49 -38.96 8.11
C PHE A 67 -13.29 -38.81 9.62
N GLY A 68 -13.54 -37.60 10.12
CA GLY A 68 -13.67 -37.35 11.57
C GLY A 68 -14.99 -37.89 12.13
N ASN A 69 -15.31 -37.57 13.40
CA ASN A 69 -16.66 -37.80 13.95
C ASN A 69 -17.58 -36.61 13.64
N PRO A 70 -18.88 -36.83 13.40
CA PRO A 70 -19.78 -35.75 13.04
C PRO A 70 -20.05 -34.87 14.26
N GLY A 71 -19.99 -33.57 14.03
CA GLY A 71 -20.34 -32.57 15.04
C GLY A 71 -21.83 -32.61 15.35
N ASP A 72 -22.22 -32.15 16.53
CA ASP A 72 -23.63 -32.03 16.87
C ASP A 72 -24.34 -31.05 15.92
N TRP A 73 -25.56 -31.36 15.51
CA TRP A 73 -26.37 -30.62 14.52
C TRP A 73 -25.72 -30.43 13.14
N SER A 74 -24.64 -31.17 12.86
CA SER A 74 -23.92 -31.07 11.59
C SER A 74 -24.63 -31.79 10.44
N VAL A 75 -24.36 -31.34 9.21
CA VAL A 75 -24.85 -31.97 7.98
C VAL A 75 -23.67 -32.28 7.06
N ASP A 76 -23.34 -33.56 6.95
CA ASP A 76 -22.21 -34.03 6.14
C ASP A 76 -22.64 -34.80 4.87
N LEU A 77 -22.37 -34.20 3.72
CA LEU A 77 -22.57 -34.78 2.40
C LEU A 77 -21.23 -34.99 1.67
N THR A 78 -20.11 -35.04 2.41
CA THR A 78 -18.77 -35.19 1.87
C THR A 78 -18.47 -36.63 1.43
N VAL A 79 -17.72 -36.77 0.35
CA VAL A 79 -17.20 -38.02 -0.20
C VAL A 79 -15.69 -38.04 -0.07
N SER A 80 -15.13 -39.16 0.40
CA SER A 80 -13.69 -39.38 0.41
C SER A 80 -13.36 -40.87 0.27
N GLU A 81 -12.43 -41.17 -0.65
CA GLU A 81 -11.80 -42.48 -0.82
C GLU A 81 -10.35 -42.49 -0.31
N LYS A 82 -9.89 -41.37 0.27
CA LYS A 82 -8.49 -41.15 0.67
C LYS A 82 -8.42 -40.66 2.10
N THR A 83 -7.31 -41.00 2.77
CA THR A 83 -6.96 -40.36 4.04
C THR A 83 -6.68 -38.87 3.82
N PRO A 84 -6.76 -38.01 4.85
CA PRO A 84 -6.36 -36.61 4.75
C PRO A 84 -4.96 -36.41 4.18
N GLN A 85 -4.02 -37.24 4.60
CA GLN A 85 -2.64 -37.22 4.11
C GLN A 85 -2.59 -37.53 2.60
N ASP A 86 -3.21 -38.62 2.18
CA ASP A 86 -3.19 -39.05 0.78
C ASP A 86 -3.91 -38.05 -0.12
N ALA A 87 -5.01 -37.46 0.34
CA ALA A 87 -5.74 -36.43 -0.38
C ALA A 87 -4.90 -35.15 -0.55
N ALA A 88 -4.27 -34.67 0.52
CA ALA A 88 -3.40 -33.49 0.48
C ALA A 88 -2.20 -33.69 -0.47
N GLN A 89 -1.65 -34.90 -0.53
CA GLN A 89 -0.59 -35.27 -1.48
C GLN A 89 -1.12 -35.41 -2.92
N SER A 90 -2.24 -36.10 -3.11
CA SER A 90 -2.77 -36.45 -4.44
C SER A 90 -3.34 -35.24 -5.19
N PHE A 91 -3.87 -34.25 -4.47
CA PHE A 91 -4.62 -33.14 -5.05
C PHE A 91 -3.83 -31.84 -5.09
N GLY A 92 -2.66 -31.93 -5.72
CA GLY A 92 -1.76 -30.80 -5.98
C GLY A 92 -0.54 -30.73 -5.08
N GLY A 93 -0.47 -31.55 -4.01
CA GLY A 93 0.69 -31.58 -3.12
C GLY A 93 1.03 -30.20 -2.55
N PHE A 94 0.01 -29.37 -2.33
CA PHE A 94 0.17 -27.97 -2.02
C PHE A 94 0.82 -27.81 -0.65
N THR A 95 1.98 -27.15 -0.59
CA THR A 95 2.64 -26.81 0.66
C THR A 95 2.42 -25.34 1.03
N GLU A 96 2.73 -25.03 2.30
CA GLU A 96 2.88 -23.65 2.79
C GLU A 96 4.05 -22.91 2.14
N SER A 97 4.90 -23.62 1.42
CA SER A 97 5.95 -23.03 0.59
C SER A 97 5.49 -22.91 -0.87
N GLY A 98 6.10 -21.99 -1.61
CA GLY A 98 5.87 -21.86 -3.05
C GLY A 98 4.75 -20.90 -3.45
N HIS A 99 4.29 -20.04 -2.54
CA HIS A 99 3.68 -18.78 -2.94
C HIS A 99 4.76 -17.80 -3.38
N PRO A 100 4.57 -16.99 -4.45
CA PRO A 100 5.60 -16.12 -4.98
C PRO A 100 6.03 -15.01 -4.01
N LEU A 101 5.13 -14.60 -3.12
CA LEU A 101 5.38 -13.54 -2.13
C LEU A 101 5.47 -14.05 -0.69
N TYR A 102 4.73 -15.11 -0.35
CA TYR A 102 4.52 -15.49 1.05
C TYR A 102 5.68 -16.35 1.52
N SER A 103 6.35 -15.88 2.56
CA SER A 103 7.60 -16.42 3.08
C SER A 103 7.48 -17.02 4.49
N GLN A 104 6.29 -16.98 5.10
CA GLN A 104 6.07 -17.46 6.47
C GLN A 104 5.68 -18.95 6.53
N GLY A 105 5.80 -19.68 5.42
CA GLY A 105 5.40 -21.07 5.32
C GLY A 105 6.36 -22.05 6.00
N ASP A 106 5.81 -23.10 6.60
CA ASP A 106 6.56 -24.17 7.29
C ASP A 106 6.95 -25.35 6.37
N GLY A 107 6.54 -25.31 5.10
CA GLY A 107 6.77 -26.38 4.12
C GLY A 107 5.84 -27.59 4.23
N ASN A 108 4.95 -27.63 5.22
CA ASN A 108 3.98 -28.71 5.37
C ASN A 108 2.87 -28.62 4.31
N LEU A 109 2.15 -29.72 4.12
CA LEU A 109 0.99 -29.76 3.23
C LEU A 109 -0.13 -28.86 3.78
N SER A 110 -0.52 -27.86 2.99
CA SER A 110 -1.53 -26.87 3.34
C SER A 110 -2.94 -27.43 3.58
N GLN A 111 -3.23 -28.62 3.02
CA GLN A 111 -4.53 -29.28 3.11
C GLN A 111 -4.56 -30.45 4.11
N ILE A 112 -3.50 -30.67 4.88
CA ILE A 112 -3.49 -31.73 5.89
C ILE A 112 -4.43 -31.40 7.06
N HIS A 113 -5.18 -32.38 7.57
CA HIS A 113 -6.15 -32.18 8.66
C HIS A 113 -6.55 -33.50 9.35
N ASN A 114 -7.25 -33.44 10.49
CA ASN A 114 -7.61 -34.63 11.30
C ASN A 114 -8.81 -35.46 10.80
N GLY A 115 -9.43 -35.09 9.68
CA GLY A 115 -10.47 -35.90 9.05
C GLY A 115 -11.43 -35.08 8.19
N MET A 116 -11.95 -35.66 7.12
CA MET A 116 -12.95 -35.01 6.26
C MET A 116 -14.33 -34.93 6.93
N GLY A 117 -15.18 -34.11 6.33
CA GLY A 117 -16.59 -33.95 6.64
C GLY A 117 -16.88 -32.82 7.62
N SER A 118 -18.16 -32.72 8.00
CA SER A 118 -18.64 -31.78 9.02
C SER A 118 -18.37 -32.37 10.39
N VAL A 119 -17.43 -31.79 11.11
CA VAL A 119 -16.93 -32.33 12.40
C VAL A 119 -17.17 -31.40 13.58
N ALA A 120 -17.73 -30.21 13.33
CA ALA A 120 -17.99 -29.19 14.33
C ALA A 120 -19.49 -28.92 14.51
N TRP A 121 -19.82 -28.23 15.59
CA TRP A 121 -21.19 -27.89 15.92
C TRP A 121 -21.85 -27.10 14.80
N GLY A 122 -22.99 -27.58 14.30
CA GLY A 122 -23.78 -26.93 13.25
C GLY A 122 -23.07 -26.75 11.91
N SER A 123 -21.95 -27.45 11.67
CA SER A 123 -21.19 -27.29 10.42
C SER A 123 -21.82 -28.02 9.24
N PHE A 124 -21.52 -27.55 8.04
CA PHE A 124 -22.01 -28.10 6.77
C PHE A 124 -20.85 -28.37 5.81
N SER A 125 -20.84 -29.55 5.21
CA SER A 125 -19.87 -29.94 4.21
C SER A 125 -20.53 -30.78 3.12
N ALA A 126 -20.14 -30.55 1.88
CA ALA A 126 -20.65 -31.31 0.74
C ALA A 126 -19.55 -31.52 -0.30
N ASN A 127 -19.79 -32.38 -1.30
CA ASN A 127 -18.86 -32.70 -2.38
C ASN A 127 -17.62 -33.48 -1.89
N ALA A 128 -16.42 -33.28 -2.45
CA ALA A 128 -15.32 -34.22 -2.27
C ALA A 128 -14.18 -33.66 -1.40
N TYR A 129 -13.68 -34.47 -0.47
CA TYR A 129 -12.47 -34.21 0.31
C TYR A 129 -12.50 -32.92 1.15
N ASN A 130 -13.69 -32.43 1.51
CA ASN A 130 -13.82 -31.18 2.27
C ASN A 130 -13.85 -31.42 3.78
N ARG A 131 -13.45 -30.41 4.56
CA ARG A 131 -13.53 -30.41 6.02
C ARG A 131 -14.22 -29.14 6.51
N ALA A 132 -15.24 -29.29 7.34
CA ALA A 132 -15.89 -28.19 8.05
C ALA A 132 -15.78 -28.40 9.57
N ALA A 133 -14.81 -27.72 10.20
CA ALA A 133 -14.39 -27.91 11.59
C ALA A 133 -14.57 -26.67 12.49
N GLY A 134 -15.12 -25.58 11.96
CA GLY A 134 -15.54 -24.42 12.74
C GLY A 134 -17.02 -24.48 13.11
N LEU A 135 -17.41 -23.76 14.14
CA LEU A 135 -18.79 -23.59 14.57
C LEU A 135 -19.61 -22.94 13.44
N GLY A 136 -20.62 -23.66 12.94
CA GLY A 136 -21.42 -23.19 11.82
C GLY A 136 -20.64 -23.01 10.51
N SER A 137 -19.47 -23.65 10.38
CA SER A 137 -18.63 -23.48 9.19
C SER A 137 -19.19 -24.22 7.97
N VAL A 138 -18.85 -23.72 6.77
CA VAL A 138 -19.33 -24.25 5.49
C VAL A 138 -18.13 -24.58 4.60
N ALA A 139 -18.01 -25.84 4.17
CA ALA A 139 -16.99 -26.27 3.21
C ALA A 139 -17.62 -26.96 1.99
N MET A 140 -17.46 -26.37 0.80
CA MET A 140 -18.06 -26.89 -0.43
C MET A 140 -17.12 -26.81 -1.61
N GLY A 141 -16.97 -27.92 -2.34
CA GLY A 141 -16.13 -27.96 -3.54
C GLY A 141 -15.23 -29.18 -3.53
N PHE A 142 -13.94 -29.00 -3.73
CA PHE A 142 -12.98 -30.08 -3.82
C PHE A 142 -11.75 -29.79 -2.96
N ASN A 143 -11.50 -30.63 -1.95
CA ASN A 143 -10.31 -30.51 -1.09
C ASN A 143 -10.19 -29.12 -0.45
N THR A 144 -11.23 -28.68 0.26
CA THR A 144 -11.29 -27.37 0.93
C THR A 144 -11.50 -27.52 2.44
N ILE A 145 -11.02 -26.54 3.20
CA ILE A 145 -11.10 -26.52 4.67
C ILE A 145 -11.81 -25.25 5.14
N ALA A 146 -12.78 -25.39 6.05
CA ALA A 146 -13.41 -24.28 6.77
C ALA A 146 -13.34 -24.53 8.28
N GLY A 147 -12.48 -23.80 8.97
CA GLY A 147 -12.14 -23.95 10.39
C GLY A 147 -10.78 -24.64 10.62
N PRO A 148 -10.43 -24.93 11.89
CA PRO A 148 -9.10 -25.46 12.24
C PRO A 148 -8.77 -26.83 11.61
N GLN A 149 -7.48 -27.05 11.34
CA GLN A 149 -6.99 -28.29 10.73
C GLN A 149 -6.91 -29.45 11.73
N THR A 150 -6.51 -29.16 12.97
CA THR A 150 -6.16 -30.17 13.99
C THR A 150 -7.07 -30.15 15.22
N SER A 151 -8.12 -29.33 15.21
CA SER A 151 -9.11 -29.24 16.26
C SER A 151 -10.50 -29.01 15.69
N GLU A 152 -11.52 -29.26 16.52
CA GLU A 152 -12.93 -29.08 16.19
C GLU A 152 -13.58 -28.11 17.17
N ALA A 153 -14.42 -27.20 16.67
CA ALA A 153 -15.26 -26.37 17.51
C ALA A 153 -16.41 -27.21 18.11
N GLY A 154 -16.26 -27.55 19.40
CA GLY A 154 -17.22 -28.39 20.14
C GLY A 154 -18.43 -27.65 20.72
N GLY A 155 -18.45 -26.32 20.68
CA GLY A 155 -19.52 -25.51 21.27
C GLY A 155 -19.52 -24.05 20.82
N ILE A 156 -20.46 -23.28 21.35
CA ILE A 156 -20.67 -21.86 21.01
C ILE A 156 -19.81 -21.00 21.95
N ASP A 157 -18.53 -20.81 21.61
CA ASP A 157 -17.56 -20.05 22.43
C ASP A 157 -17.04 -18.75 21.77
N GLY A 158 -17.33 -18.53 20.48
CA GLY A 158 -16.91 -17.35 19.73
C GLY A 158 -15.51 -17.43 19.11
N GLY A 159 -14.74 -18.49 19.37
CA GLY A 159 -13.32 -18.57 18.96
C GLY A 159 -13.09 -19.06 17.53
N ASN A 160 -13.92 -19.97 17.02
CA ASN A 160 -13.77 -20.58 15.69
C ASN A 160 -15.10 -20.68 14.95
N VAL A 161 -15.70 -19.53 14.65
CA VAL A 161 -17.08 -19.41 14.15
C VAL A 161 -17.12 -18.92 12.70
N GLY A 162 -18.07 -19.47 11.93
CA GLY A 162 -18.56 -18.84 10.71
C GLY A 162 -17.60 -18.84 9.52
N GLN A 163 -16.64 -19.76 9.47
CA GLN A 163 -15.75 -19.89 8.32
C GLN A 163 -16.51 -20.44 7.11
N ALA A 164 -16.25 -19.90 5.92
CA ALA A 164 -16.83 -20.38 4.69
C ALA A 164 -15.74 -20.58 3.62
N SER A 165 -15.66 -21.79 3.07
CA SER A 165 -14.66 -22.16 2.07
C SER A 165 -15.31 -22.80 0.86
N PHE A 166 -15.01 -22.24 -0.32
CA PHE A 166 -15.52 -22.69 -1.60
C PHE A 166 -14.41 -22.91 -2.62
N GLY A 167 -14.60 -23.85 -3.55
CA GLY A 167 -13.72 -24.04 -4.71
C GLY A 167 -12.76 -25.23 -4.58
N TRP A 168 -11.50 -25.07 -4.96
CA TRP A 168 -10.50 -26.16 -4.98
C TRP A 168 -9.25 -25.81 -4.19
N GLY A 169 -8.90 -26.63 -3.18
CA GLY A 169 -7.62 -26.52 -2.49
C GLY A 169 -7.50 -25.29 -1.59
N SER A 170 -8.63 -24.66 -1.27
CA SER A 170 -8.68 -23.40 -0.54
C SER A 170 -9.08 -23.60 0.93
N ARG A 171 -8.64 -22.70 1.81
CA ARG A 171 -8.83 -22.82 3.26
C ARG A 171 -9.21 -21.51 3.93
N ALA A 172 -10.32 -21.54 4.66
CA ALA A 172 -10.76 -20.51 5.58
C ALA A 172 -10.44 -20.96 7.01
N LEU A 173 -9.26 -20.59 7.54
CA LEU A 173 -8.80 -21.03 8.87
C LEU A 173 -9.08 -20.00 9.96
N GLY A 174 -8.96 -18.71 9.64
CA GLY A 174 -9.23 -17.63 10.58
C GLY A 174 -10.70 -17.58 11.01
N ASN A 175 -10.96 -17.10 12.22
CA ASN A 175 -12.33 -16.92 12.73
C ASN A 175 -13.11 -15.98 11.80
N ILE A 176 -14.36 -16.31 11.42
CA ILE A 176 -15.20 -15.49 10.52
C ILE A 176 -14.56 -15.22 9.14
N SER A 177 -13.71 -16.13 8.65
CA SER A 177 -13.05 -15.97 7.35
C SER A 177 -13.87 -16.51 6.17
N PHE A 178 -13.69 -15.89 5.00
CA PHE A 178 -14.31 -16.30 3.76
C PHE A 178 -13.26 -16.57 2.68
N VAL A 179 -13.37 -17.71 2.00
CA VAL A 179 -12.49 -18.09 0.91
C VAL A 179 -13.27 -18.66 -0.27
N SER A 180 -12.87 -18.30 -1.49
CA SER A 180 -13.44 -18.88 -2.71
C SER A 180 -12.47 -18.91 -3.89
N GLY A 181 -12.43 -20.02 -4.63
CA GLY A 181 -11.64 -20.18 -5.84
C GLY A 181 -10.57 -21.26 -5.72
N PHE A 182 -9.39 -21.04 -6.30
CA PHE A 182 -8.30 -22.02 -6.34
C PHE A 182 -7.16 -21.64 -5.39
N ARG A 183 -6.86 -22.53 -4.44
CA ARG A 183 -5.70 -22.42 -3.52
C ARG A 183 -5.59 -21.09 -2.77
N ASN A 184 -6.70 -20.55 -2.29
CA ASN A 184 -6.68 -19.35 -1.45
C ASN A 184 -6.58 -19.72 0.04
N SER A 185 -5.93 -18.86 0.83
CA SER A 185 -5.76 -19.03 2.27
C SER A 185 -6.20 -17.76 3.01
N ALA A 186 -7.21 -17.88 3.84
CA ALA A 186 -7.65 -16.83 4.76
C ALA A 186 -7.34 -17.26 6.19
N LEU A 187 -6.26 -16.73 6.75
CA LEU A 187 -5.63 -17.19 7.99
C LEU A 187 -5.88 -16.23 9.16
N GLY A 188 -6.03 -14.93 8.89
CA GLY A 188 -6.39 -13.94 9.91
C GLY A 188 -7.89 -13.96 10.25
N THR A 189 -8.27 -13.37 11.38
CA THR A 189 -9.66 -13.21 11.79
C THR A 189 -10.41 -12.26 10.85
N SER A 190 -11.66 -12.55 10.49
CA SER A 190 -12.52 -11.71 9.63
C SER A 190 -11.92 -11.41 8.25
N THR A 191 -11.18 -12.35 7.68
CA THR A 191 -10.45 -12.17 6.41
C THR A 191 -11.22 -12.67 5.19
N VAL A 192 -10.88 -12.12 4.02
CA VAL A 192 -11.42 -12.55 2.72
C VAL A 192 -10.27 -12.87 1.77
N ALA A 193 -10.25 -14.09 1.21
CA ALA A 193 -9.33 -14.42 0.12
C ALA A 193 -10.05 -15.08 -1.07
N MET A 194 -10.02 -14.43 -2.25
CA MET A 194 -10.76 -14.92 -3.42
C MET A 194 -9.97 -14.84 -4.72
N GLY A 195 -10.15 -15.85 -5.58
CA GLY A 195 -9.52 -15.93 -6.89
C GLY A 195 -8.55 -17.10 -6.98
N ASN A 196 -7.28 -16.84 -7.31
CA ASN A 196 -6.25 -17.84 -7.50
C ASN A 196 -5.03 -17.56 -6.60
N TYR A 197 -4.73 -18.46 -5.67
CA TYR A 197 -3.47 -18.44 -4.95
C TYR A 197 -3.27 -17.22 -4.03
N ASN A 198 -4.32 -16.65 -3.43
CA ASN A 198 -4.21 -15.47 -2.56
C ASN A 198 -4.07 -15.84 -1.08
N TYR A 199 -3.29 -15.06 -0.34
CA TYR A 199 -3.05 -15.23 1.10
C TYR A 199 -3.51 -13.96 1.84
N ALA A 200 -4.48 -14.10 2.74
CA ALA A 200 -4.91 -13.05 3.67
C ALA A 200 -4.55 -13.49 5.09
N THR A 201 -3.39 -13.04 5.58
CA THR A 201 -2.82 -13.46 6.88
C THR A 201 -3.03 -12.44 7.99
N GLY A 202 -3.18 -11.16 7.65
CA GLY A 202 -3.51 -10.13 8.62
C GLY A 202 -4.99 -10.15 9.01
N ASP A 203 -5.31 -9.82 10.26
CA ASP A 203 -6.71 -9.71 10.70
C ASP A 203 -7.46 -8.65 9.91
N SER A 204 -8.74 -8.89 9.61
CA SER A 204 -9.64 -8.02 8.83
C SER A 204 -9.08 -7.62 7.46
N SER A 205 -8.25 -8.49 6.86
CA SER A 205 -7.62 -8.23 5.56
C SER A 205 -8.37 -8.85 4.37
N ILE A 206 -8.13 -8.30 3.19
CA ILE A 206 -8.76 -8.69 1.92
C ILE A 206 -7.68 -8.96 0.88
N ALA A 207 -7.65 -10.17 0.32
CA ALA A 207 -6.76 -10.55 -0.79
C ALA A 207 -7.57 -11.07 -1.99
N LEU A 208 -7.60 -10.34 -3.10
CA LEU A 208 -8.45 -10.65 -4.26
C LEU A 208 -7.68 -10.65 -5.58
N GLY A 209 -7.87 -11.68 -6.39
CA GLY A 209 -7.27 -11.77 -7.73
C GLY A 209 -6.32 -12.95 -7.84
N LYS A 210 -5.05 -12.73 -8.18
CA LYS A 210 -4.05 -13.77 -8.36
C LYS A 210 -2.77 -13.50 -7.54
N GLU A 211 -2.34 -14.47 -6.73
CA GLU A 211 -1.03 -14.46 -6.05
C GLU A 211 -0.80 -13.25 -5.13
N ASN A 212 -1.87 -12.65 -4.58
CA ASN A 212 -1.74 -11.51 -3.67
C ASN A 212 -1.50 -11.96 -2.23
N TRP A 213 -0.79 -11.12 -1.46
CA TRP A 213 -0.57 -11.29 -0.04
C TRP A 213 -0.99 -10.05 0.74
N ALA A 214 -2.07 -10.17 1.50
CA ALA A 214 -2.51 -9.19 2.49
C ALA A 214 -2.00 -9.62 3.88
N GLU A 215 -0.84 -9.10 4.27
CA GLU A 215 -0.09 -9.56 5.45
C GLU A 215 -0.42 -8.76 6.70
N GLY A 216 -0.43 -7.44 6.59
CA GLY A 216 -0.69 -6.55 7.72
C GLY A 216 -2.16 -6.59 8.16
N ALA A 217 -2.42 -6.26 9.43
CA ALA A 217 -3.79 -6.11 9.92
C ALA A 217 -4.53 -5.00 9.15
N SER A 218 -5.81 -5.22 8.85
CA SER A 218 -6.70 -4.30 8.12
C SER A 218 -6.16 -3.87 6.75
N THR A 219 -5.53 -4.79 6.02
CA THR A 219 -4.93 -4.52 4.70
C THR A 219 -5.81 -4.97 3.53
N ILE A 220 -5.57 -4.38 2.36
CA ILE A 220 -6.24 -4.74 1.11
C ILE A 220 -5.18 -4.98 0.03
N ALA A 221 -5.15 -6.17 -0.56
CA ALA A 221 -4.29 -6.52 -1.70
C ALA A 221 -5.15 -7.04 -2.86
N ILE A 222 -5.25 -6.28 -3.96
CA ILE A 222 -6.14 -6.61 -5.09
C ILE A 222 -5.42 -6.53 -6.43
N GLY A 223 -5.46 -7.61 -7.21
CA GLY A 223 -4.93 -7.68 -8.57
C GLY A 223 -4.00 -8.88 -8.77
N PHE A 224 -2.76 -8.66 -9.24
CA PHE A 224 -1.78 -9.71 -9.48
C PHE A 224 -0.48 -9.46 -8.70
N LYS A 225 -0.09 -10.39 -7.81
CA LYS A 225 1.16 -10.29 -7.02
C LYS A 225 1.32 -9.00 -6.22
N ASN A 226 0.24 -8.47 -5.63
CA ASN A 226 0.36 -7.36 -4.69
C ASN A 226 0.71 -7.85 -3.29
N HIS A 227 1.51 -7.07 -2.57
CA HIS A 227 1.91 -7.33 -1.19
C HIS A 227 1.57 -6.14 -0.30
N ALA A 228 0.49 -6.24 0.47
CA ALA A 228 0.16 -5.25 1.50
C ALA A 228 0.73 -5.71 2.84
N ALA A 229 1.97 -5.29 3.14
CA ALA A 229 2.74 -5.76 4.29
C ALA A 229 2.42 -4.99 5.57
N GLY A 230 2.45 -3.66 5.51
CA GLY A 230 2.22 -2.80 6.68
C GLY A 230 0.74 -2.73 7.08
N ALA A 231 0.47 -2.60 8.38
CA ALA A 231 -0.90 -2.49 8.89
C ALA A 231 -1.66 -1.28 8.32
N GLY A 232 -2.93 -1.46 7.96
CA GLY A 232 -3.80 -0.43 7.38
C GLY A 232 -3.48 -0.06 5.93
N SER A 233 -2.60 -0.82 5.26
CA SER A 233 -2.13 -0.50 3.91
C SER A 233 -3.01 -1.09 2.80
N VAL A 234 -2.96 -0.46 1.63
CA VAL A 234 -3.70 -0.84 0.42
C VAL A 234 -2.73 -0.98 -0.75
N SER A 235 -2.81 -2.11 -1.47
CA SER A 235 -1.98 -2.41 -2.63
C SER A 235 -2.83 -2.92 -3.80
N LEU A 236 -2.90 -2.14 -4.88
CA LEU A 236 -3.81 -2.39 -6.01
C LEU A 236 -3.05 -2.48 -7.35
N GLY A 237 -3.43 -3.41 -8.23
CA GLY A 237 -2.89 -3.52 -9.58
C GLY A 237 -1.95 -4.72 -9.74
N GLN A 238 -0.71 -4.51 -10.18
CA GLN A 238 0.25 -5.58 -10.43
C GLN A 238 1.59 -5.34 -9.72
N GLU A 239 2.08 -6.34 -8.99
CA GLU A 239 3.45 -6.36 -8.43
C GLU A 239 3.78 -5.17 -7.53
N ASN A 240 2.79 -4.63 -6.82
CA ASN A 240 3.01 -3.51 -5.90
C ASN A 240 3.30 -4.00 -4.47
N VAL A 241 4.04 -3.21 -3.70
CA VAL A 241 4.39 -3.49 -2.31
C VAL A 241 4.07 -2.27 -1.44
N ALA A 242 3.17 -2.42 -0.47
CA ALA A 242 2.89 -1.43 0.55
C ALA A 242 3.53 -1.88 1.88
N TRP A 243 4.78 -1.46 2.11
CA TRP A 243 5.65 -1.96 3.18
C TRP A 243 5.41 -1.29 4.54
N GLY A 244 5.35 0.04 4.55
CA GLY A 244 5.08 0.84 5.74
C GLY A 244 3.62 0.80 6.17
N THR A 245 3.35 1.26 7.40
CA THR A 245 1.97 1.36 7.94
C THR A 245 1.15 2.41 7.20
N THR A 246 -0.14 2.16 6.96
CA THR A 246 -1.06 3.09 6.27
C THR A 246 -0.61 3.54 4.88
N ASN A 247 0.14 2.69 4.17
CA ASN A 247 0.66 2.99 2.84
C ASN A 247 -0.36 2.70 1.75
N PHE A 248 -0.25 3.43 0.64
CA PHE A 248 -1.09 3.21 -0.54
C PHE A 248 -0.23 2.98 -1.78
N THR A 249 -0.47 1.87 -2.47
CA THR A 249 0.13 1.62 -3.78
C THR A 249 -0.92 1.27 -4.84
N SER A 250 -0.73 1.80 -6.06
CA SER A 250 -1.62 1.50 -7.19
C SER A 250 -0.91 1.58 -8.53
N GLY A 251 -1.03 0.54 -9.36
CA GLY A 251 -0.47 0.51 -10.71
C GLY A 251 0.39 -0.72 -10.94
N TYR A 252 1.58 -0.56 -11.53
CA TYR A 252 2.51 -1.64 -11.82
C TYR A 252 3.89 -1.40 -11.20
N GLN A 253 4.38 -2.35 -10.39
CA GLN A 253 5.73 -2.33 -9.79
C GLN A 253 6.03 -1.11 -8.90
N ASN A 254 5.06 -0.66 -8.10
CA ASN A 254 5.25 0.45 -7.17
C ASN A 254 5.57 -0.06 -5.76
N VAL A 255 6.43 0.67 -5.04
CA VAL A 255 6.80 0.34 -3.67
C VAL A 255 6.63 1.59 -2.79
N ALA A 256 5.79 1.49 -1.76
CA ALA A 256 5.66 2.53 -0.73
C ALA A 256 6.21 1.99 0.61
N GLY A 257 7.15 2.71 1.21
CA GLY A 257 7.92 2.33 2.39
C GLY A 257 9.27 1.68 2.04
N ASP A 258 10.13 1.54 3.05
CA ASP A 258 11.50 1.03 2.90
C ASP A 258 11.57 -0.48 3.17
N THR A 259 11.64 -1.27 2.10
CA THR A 259 11.70 -2.74 2.14
C THR A 259 13.04 -3.30 2.66
N SER A 260 14.05 -2.45 2.87
CA SER A 260 15.29 -2.85 3.55
C SER A 260 15.15 -2.87 5.08
N GLN A 261 14.11 -2.24 5.62
CA GLN A 261 13.82 -2.17 7.04
C GLN A 261 12.69 -3.13 7.43
N GLY A 262 12.42 -3.27 8.72
CA GLY A 262 11.29 -4.07 9.19
C GLY A 262 9.96 -3.59 8.62
N VAL A 263 9.04 -4.53 8.35
CA VAL A 263 7.67 -4.25 7.90
C VAL A 263 7.02 -3.21 8.83
N GLY A 264 6.35 -2.23 8.24
CA GLY A 264 5.71 -1.12 8.94
C GLY A 264 6.56 0.16 9.04
N THR A 265 7.84 0.10 8.72
CA THR A 265 8.75 1.27 8.66
C THR A 265 8.35 2.22 7.51
N ALA A 266 8.54 3.53 7.71
CA ALA A 266 8.20 4.58 6.74
C ALA A 266 6.73 4.55 6.31
N GLY A 267 5.84 4.77 7.28
CA GLY A 267 4.40 4.79 7.08
C GLY A 267 3.86 6.05 6.41
N SER A 268 2.59 5.96 6.00
CA SER A 268 1.79 6.98 5.32
C SER A 268 2.33 7.42 3.96
N ALA A 269 3.13 6.57 3.31
CA ALA A 269 3.69 6.82 1.99
C ALA A 269 2.71 6.38 0.87
N THR A 270 2.79 7.05 -0.28
CA THR A 270 1.99 6.76 -1.47
C THR A 270 2.87 6.56 -2.69
N ALA A 271 2.72 5.43 -3.39
CA ALA A 271 3.43 5.15 -4.64
C ALA A 271 2.45 4.70 -5.74
N ILE A 272 2.26 5.50 -6.79
CA ILE A 272 1.27 5.22 -7.84
C ILE A 272 1.82 5.36 -9.27
N GLY A 273 1.38 4.50 -10.18
CA GLY A 273 1.80 4.53 -11.58
C GLY A 273 2.66 3.34 -11.96
N HIS A 274 3.87 3.57 -12.48
CA HIS A 274 4.74 2.53 -13.01
C HIS A 274 6.16 2.63 -12.48
N GLY A 275 6.61 1.65 -11.69
CA GLY A 275 7.97 1.60 -11.18
C GLY A 275 8.32 2.73 -10.21
N THR A 276 7.32 3.25 -9.47
CA THR A 276 7.55 4.36 -8.52
C THR A 276 7.98 3.86 -7.14
N PHE A 277 8.83 4.63 -6.47
CA PHE A 277 9.39 4.26 -5.17
C PHE A 277 9.25 5.40 -4.15
N ALA A 278 8.47 5.18 -3.09
CA ALA A 278 8.24 6.16 -2.03
C ALA A 278 8.72 5.62 -0.67
N PRO A 279 10.04 5.48 -0.44
CA PRO A 279 10.57 4.92 0.81
C PRO A 279 10.56 5.91 1.98
N GLY A 280 10.42 7.21 1.73
CA GLY A 280 10.34 8.21 2.78
C GLY A 280 9.03 8.14 3.57
N ARG A 281 9.05 8.49 4.86
CA ARG A 281 7.83 8.61 5.67
C ARG A 281 6.94 9.73 5.13
N SER A 282 5.64 9.47 5.00
CA SER A 282 4.69 10.45 4.45
C SER A 282 5.08 10.99 3.05
N SER A 283 5.83 10.20 2.27
CA SER A 283 6.28 10.59 0.94
C SER A 283 5.25 10.26 -0.14
N PHE A 284 5.39 10.89 -1.30
CA PHE A 284 4.48 10.70 -2.43
C PHE A 284 5.28 10.54 -3.73
N ALA A 285 5.20 9.40 -4.40
CA ALA A 285 5.76 9.20 -5.73
C ALA A 285 4.65 8.83 -6.72
N ALA A 286 4.58 9.51 -7.87
CA ALA A 286 3.64 9.16 -8.92
C ALA A 286 4.21 9.23 -10.33
N ASN A 287 3.46 8.67 -11.29
CA ASN A 287 3.75 8.59 -12.73
C ASN A 287 4.70 7.44 -13.11
N LYS A 288 5.92 7.70 -13.60
CA LYS A 288 6.78 6.65 -14.17
C LYS A 288 8.22 6.77 -13.67
N PHE A 289 8.71 5.74 -12.99
CA PHE A 289 10.08 5.65 -12.46
C PHE A 289 10.48 6.76 -11.48
N THR A 290 9.52 7.38 -10.81
CA THR A 290 9.78 8.47 -9.87
C THR A 290 10.11 7.95 -8.49
N THR A 291 10.92 8.70 -7.74
CA THR A 291 11.40 8.30 -6.41
C THR A 291 11.27 9.44 -5.39
N ALA A 292 10.71 9.16 -4.22
CA ALA A 292 10.57 10.11 -3.11
C ALA A 292 11.27 9.57 -1.84
N ASN A 293 12.56 9.88 -1.70
CA ASN A 293 13.45 9.20 -0.75
C ASN A 293 13.29 9.64 0.71
N ASN A 294 12.84 10.88 0.95
CA ASN A 294 12.93 11.52 2.26
C ASN A 294 11.54 11.81 2.85
N GLN A 295 11.48 12.14 4.13
CA GLN A 295 10.23 12.46 4.80
C GLN A 295 9.53 13.62 4.10
N ALA A 296 8.21 13.46 3.89
CA ALA A 296 7.34 14.43 3.25
C ALA A 296 7.78 14.87 1.84
N SER A 297 8.71 14.15 1.19
CA SER A 297 9.11 14.47 -0.18
C SER A 297 8.08 13.96 -1.20
N SER A 298 7.97 14.66 -2.32
CA SER A 298 7.01 14.39 -3.38
C SER A 298 7.67 14.39 -4.74
N SER A 299 7.45 13.35 -5.55
CA SER A 299 8.08 13.19 -6.86
C SER A 299 7.05 12.84 -7.95
N LEU A 300 7.04 13.63 -9.02
CA LEU A 300 6.11 13.53 -10.14
C LEU A 300 6.83 13.57 -11.50
N GLY A 301 6.27 12.90 -12.51
CA GLY A 301 6.78 12.93 -13.89
C GLY A 301 7.51 11.66 -14.34
N ILE A 302 8.64 11.79 -15.02
CA ILE A 302 9.38 10.65 -15.59
C ILE A 302 10.80 10.61 -15.05
N GLY A 303 11.09 9.60 -14.23
CA GLY A 303 12.40 9.37 -13.61
C GLY A 303 12.91 10.56 -12.80
N THR A 304 12.00 11.23 -12.11
CA THR A 304 12.36 12.28 -11.17
C THR A 304 12.66 11.70 -9.79
N THR A 305 13.53 12.36 -9.03
CA THR A 305 13.92 11.98 -7.68
C THR A 305 13.79 13.18 -6.75
N ALA A 306 13.01 13.04 -5.68
CA ALA A 306 12.93 13.98 -4.56
C ALA A 306 13.68 13.40 -3.35
N ASP A 307 14.89 13.88 -3.11
CA ASP A 307 15.85 13.31 -2.16
C ASP A 307 16.01 14.11 -0.85
N ASN A 308 15.41 15.30 -0.76
CA ASN A 308 15.47 16.16 0.41
C ASN A 308 14.15 16.17 1.20
N PHE A 309 14.25 16.48 2.50
CA PHE A 309 13.11 16.60 3.39
C PHE A 309 12.11 17.64 2.86
N GLY A 310 10.84 17.25 2.69
CA GLY A 310 9.78 18.13 2.21
C GLY A 310 9.95 18.62 0.75
N MET A 311 10.87 18.04 -0.02
CA MET A 311 11.15 18.46 -1.39
C MET A 311 10.03 18.06 -2.34
N PHE A 312 9.67 18.96 -3.26
CA PHE A 312 8.83 18.64 -4.41
C PHE A 312 9.65 18.61 -5.71
N ALA A 313 9.75 17.44 -6.34
CA ALA A 313 10.36 17.24 -7.65
C ALA A 313 9.33 16.94 -8.72
N VAL A 314 9.40 17.64 -9.85
CA VAL A 314 8.50 17.42 -10.99
C VAL A 314 9.26 17.48 -12.31
N GLY A 315 8.70 16.89 -13.37
CA GLY A 315 9.22 17.02 -14.74
C GLY A 315 9.87 15.75 -15.23
N VAL A 316 11.03 15.88 -15.85
CA VAL A 316 11.73 14.76 -16.51
C VAL A 316 13.18 14.71 -16.08
N ASN A 317 13.62 13.53 -15.62
CA ASN A 317 15.03 13.19 -15.40
C ASN A 317 15.81 14.32 -14.68
N ASN A 318 15.34 14.73 -13.49
CA ASN A 318 16.06 15.76 -12.72
C ASN A 318 17.38 15.19 -12.19
N ALA A 319 18.37 16.05 -11.98
CA ALA A 319 19.59 15.65 -11.31
C ALA A 319 19.27 15.30 -9.84
N ALA A 320 19.64 14.09 -9.42
CA ALA A 320 19.54 13.62 -8.04
C ALA A 320 20.79 14.02 -7.24
N GLY A 321 20.72 13.93 -5.92
CA GLY A 321 21.76 14.34 -4.97
C GLY A 321 21.91 15.86 -4.86
N ILE A 322 20.88 16.62 -5.20
CA ILE A 322 20.94 18.09 -5.22
C ILE A 322 20.67 18.73 -3.86
N GLY A 323 19.98 18.02 -2.96
CA GLY A 323 19.70 18.48 -1.60
C GLY A 323 20.64 17.89 -0.55
N ASP A 324 20.42 18.27 0.70
CA ASP A 324 21.09 17.66 1.85
C ASP A 324 20.43 16.31 2.17
N THR A 325 21.09 15.22 1.77
CA THR A 325 20.58 13.86 2.01
C THR A 325 20.92 13.34 3.41
N THR A 326 21.61 14.14 4.24
CA THR A 326 22.01 13.76 5.60
C THR A 326 20.97 14.11 6.65
N VAL A 327 19.90 14.81 6.26
CA VAL A 327 18.73 15.10 7.11
C VAL A 327 18.08 13.79 7.53
N ASP A 328 18.02 13.54 8.84
CA ASP A 328 17.34 12.37 9.40
C ASP A 328 15.84 12.45 9.06
N PRO A 329 15.29 11.52 8.27
CA PRO A 329 13.87 11.47 7.94
C PRO A 329 12.95 11.17 9.14
N ASN A 330 13.50 11.01 10.35
CA ASN A 330 12.77 10.81 11.59
C ASN A 330 13.02 11.90 12.64
N ASP A 331 13.93 12.84 12.36
CA ASP A 331 14.25 13.97 13.24
C ASP A 331 14.29 15.28 12.44
N TYR A 332 13.50 16.26 12.89
CA TYR A 332 13.46 17.59 12.29
C TYR A 332 14.79 18.35 12.42
N GLY A 333 15.73 17.86 13.25
CA GLY A 333 17.04 18.47 13.48
C GLY A 333 17.89 18.71 12.23
N GLY A 334 17.62 18.02 11.12
CA GLY A 334 18.28 18.30 9.83
C GLY A 334 17.55 19.30 8.92
N TYR A 335 16.31 19.69 9.23
CA TYR A 335 15.56 20.64 8.41
C TYR A 335 16.08 22.07 8.57
N TYR A 336 15.98 22.90 7.52
CA TYR A 336 16.63 24.23 7.44
C TYR A 336 16.14 25.23 8.51
N TYR A 337 14.86 25.20 8.88
CA TYR A 337 14.28 26.06 9.92
C TYR A 337 13.44 25.26 10.91
N ALA A 338 13.75 25.37 12.21
CA ALA A 338 12.94 24.79 13.27
C ALA A 338 12.53 25.88 14.27
N ASP A 339 11.24 25.95 14.60
CA ASP A 339 10.68 26.91 15.55
C ASP A 339 11.06 28.38 15.26
N GLY A 340 11.12 28.73 13.98
CA GLY A 340 11.49 30.07 13.50
C GLY A 340 12.99 30.37 13.56
N ASN A 341 13.83 29.41 13.94
CA ASN A 341 15.28 29.57 14.03
C ASN A 341 16.01 28.73 12.97
N TYR A 342 17.11 29.28 12.46
CA TYR A 342 18.01 28.53 11.57
C TYR A 342 18.71 27.43 12.37
N THR A 343 18.68 26.20 11.84
CA THR A 343 19.20 25.01 12.54
C THR A 343 20.70 24.79 12.32
N GLY A 344 21.30 25.47 11.34
CA GLY A 344 22.69 25.24 10.93
C GLY A 344 22.85 24.20 9.80
N SER A 345 21.76 23.58 9.33
CA SER A 345 21.81 22.64 8.20
C SER A 345 21.94 23.37 6.86
N THR A 346 22.46 22.68 5.83
CA THR A 346 22.46 23.28 4.51
C THR A 346 21.02 23.42 4.00
N PRO A 347 20.66 24.51 3.29
CA PRO A 347 19.27 24.75 2.91
C PRO A 347 18.63 23.58 2.18
N GLY A 348 19.39 22.86 1.35
CA GLY A 348 18.84 21.84 0.47
C GLY A 348 17.79 22.41 -0.50
N VAL A 349 17.18 21.53 -1.28
CA VAL A 349 16.22 21.90 -2.32
C VAL A 349 14.79 21.71 -1.83
N ALA A 350 13.96 22.74 -1.99
CA ALA A 350 12.53 22.71 -1.69
C ALA A 350 11.70 22.35 -2.92
N PHE A 351 12.06 22.88 -4.09
CA PHE A 351 11.35 22.62 -5.33
C PHE A 351 12.32 22.51 -6.50
N VAL A 352 12.12 21.49 -7.34
CA VAL A 352 12.88 21.33 -8.58
C VAL A 352 11.98 20.94 -9.76
N VAL A 353 12.25 21.55 -10.90
CA VAL A 353 11.70 21.14 -12.20
C VAL A 353 12.81 20.50 -13.02
N GLY A 354 12.74 19.18 -13.20
CA GLY A 354 13.61 18.43 -14.10
C GLY A 354 13.27 18.68 -15.56
N ASN A 355 14.31 18.88 -16.37
CA ASN A 355 14.22 18.99 -17.83
C ASN A 355 15.30 18.17 -18.53
N GLY A 356 15.76 17.09 -17.89
CA GLY A 356 16.69 16.15 -18.50
C GLY A 356 16.07 15.41 -19.69
N ASP A 357 16.89 14.60 -20.33
CA ASP A 357 16.51 13.90 -21.56
C ASP A 357 15.68 12.63 -21.32
N ILE A 358 15.00 12.21 -22.39
CA ILE A 358 14.30 10.93 -22.51
C ILE A 358 15.05 10.10 -23.55
N ASP A 359 15.27 8.83 -23.25
CA ASP A 359 15.70 7.86 -24.25
C ASP A 359 14.52 7.54 -25.18
N SER A 360 14.59 8.01 -26.42
CA SER A 360 13.54 7.82 -27.43
C SER A 360 13.28 6.36 -27.80
N ALA A 361 14.23 5.44 -27.56
CA ALA A 361 14.05 4.02 -27.86
C ALA A 361 13.18 3.31 -26.81
N THR A 362 13.29 3.72 -25.54
CA THR A 362 12.61 3.07 -24.41
C THR A 362 11.47 3.91 -23.82
N GLY A 363 11.43 5.21 -24.11
CA GLY A 363 10.52 6.16 -23.47
C GLY A 363 10.80 6.33 -21.97
N ASN A 364 12.01 5.99 -21.52
CA ASN A 364 12.49 6.15 -20.15
C ASN A 364 13.43 7.35 -20.06
N THR A 365 13.98 7.63 -18.88
CA THR A 365 15.00 8.66 -18.73
C THR A 365 16.24 8.35 -19.57
N GLY A 366 16.77 9.37 -20.24
CA GLY A 366 18.05 9.28 -20.91
C GLY A 366 19.22 9.43 -19.94
N GLY A 367 20.44 9.53 -20.49
CA GLY A 367 21.68 9.59 -19.71
C GLY A 367 22.05 11.00 -19.24
N ASN A 368 21.26 12.02 -19.57
CA ASN A 368 21.58 13.43 -19.33
C ASN A 368 20.52 14.07 -18.41
N PRO A 369 20.60 13.84 -17.09
CA PRO A 369 19.71 14.51 -16.16
C PRO A 369 19.98 16.03 -16.11
N SER A 370 18.94 16.82 -15.93
CA SER A 370 19.04 18.30 -15.87
C SER A 370 17.91 18.91 -15.07
N ASN A 371 18.16 20.11 -14.53
CA ASN A 371 17.20 20.91 -13.78
C ASN A 371 16.97 22.26 -14.47
N ALA A 372 15.72 22.57 -14.84
CA ALA A 372 15.36 23.86 -15.41
C ALA A 372 15.28 24.96 -14.35
N PHE A 373 14.72 24.62 -13.19
CA PHE A 373 14.43 25.56 -12.11
C PHE A 373 14.62 24.86 -10.76
N ILE A 374 15.37 25.51 -9.85
CA ILE A 374 15.64 25.03 -8.50
C ILE A 374 15.31 26.15 -7.53
N VAL A 375 14.59 25.84 -6.46
CA VAL A 375 14.33 26.72 -5.32
C VAL A 375 14.82 26.03 -4.06
N ASN A 376 15.68 26.70 -3.31
CA ASN A 376 16.24 26.22 -2.05
C ASN A 376 15.42 26.72 -0.86
N PHE A 377 15.55 26.07 0.30
CA PHE A 377 14.83 26.50 1.51
C PHE A 377 15.28 27.85 2.08
N ASP A 378 16.44 28.38 1.65
CA ASP A 378 16.90 29.75 1.96
C ASP A 378 16.26 30.82 1.07
N GLY A 379 15.36 30.42 0.16
CA GLY A 379 14.67 31.30 -0.78
C GLY A 379 15.50 31.67 -2.02
N SER A 380 16.74 31.21 -2.12
CA SER A 380 17.51 31.34 -3.36
C SER A 380 16.94 30.45 -4.45
N ALA A 381 17.06 30.89 -5.70
CA ALA A 381 16.59 30.13 -6.84
C ALA A 381 17.55 30.26 -8.04
N THR A 382 17.66 29.18 -8.80
CA THR A 382 18.46 29.10 -10.02
C THR A 382 17.56 28.73 -11.19
N LEU A 383 17.66 29.49 -12.29
CA LEU A 383 17.01 29.21 -13.56
C LEU A 383 18.08 28.91 -14.60
N SER A 384 18.01 27.76 -15.25
CA SER A 384 18.99 27.37 -16.27
C SER A 384 18.81 28.10 -17.60
N GLY A 385 17.61 28.64 -17.86
CA GLY A 385 17.27 29.38 -19.06
C GLY A 385 17.16 30.89 -18.82
N GLU A 386 16.54 31.59 -19.77
CA GLU A 386 16.31 33.02 -19.69
C GLU A 386 15.03 33.34 -18.91
N LEU A 387 15.09 34.39 -18.08
CA LEU A 387 13.91 35.01 -17.48
C LEU A 387 13.46 36.19 -18.37
N THR A 388 12.36 36.01 -19.08
CA THR A 388 11.74 37.07 -19.89
C THR A 388 10.60 37.73 -19.12
N VAL A 389 10.43 39.05 -19.33
CA VAL A 389 9.33 39.83 -18.75
C VAL A 389 8.60 40.53 -19.88
N ASP A 390 7.28 40.36 -19.92
CA ASP A 390 6.43 40.98 -20.93
C ASP A 390 6.56 42.50 -20.91
N SER A 391 6.91 43.08 -22.07
CA SER A 391 7.24 44.50 -22.20
C SER A 391 6.58 45.16 -23.41
N ASP A 392 5.61 44.48 -24.03
CA ASP A 392 4.87 44.92 -25.22
C ASP A 392 4.12 46.25 -24.94
N ALA A 393 4.14 47.17 -25.92
CA ALA A 393 3.46 48.46 -25.81
C ALA A 393 1.95 48.33 -25.58
N ARG A 394 1.32 47.25 -26.06
CA ARG A 394 -0.12 46.95 -25.86
C ARG A 394 -0.46 46.63 -24.41
N LEU A 395 0.52 46.20 -23.62
CA LEU A 395 0.37 45.87 -22.20
C LEU A 395 0.65 47.07 -21.29
N LYS A 396 0.95 48.25 -21.86
CA LYS A 396 1.37 49.45 -21.13
C LYS A 396 0.46 50.63 -21.44
N ALA A 397 0.23 51.47 -20.44
CA ALA A 397 -0.51 52.72 -20.56
C ALA A 397 0.30 53.88 -19.93
N ASN A 398 -0.01 55.13 -20.32
CA ASN A 398 0.61 56.34 -19.78
C ASN A 398 2.16 56.35 -19.87
N ILE A 399 2.69 55.89 -21.01
CA ILE A 399 4.14 55.78 -21.25
C ILE A 399 4.74 57.18 -21.37
N THR A 400 5.61 57.54 -20.42
CA THR A 400 6.34 58.82 -20.40
C THR A 400 7.83 58.58 -20.22
N SER A 401 8.66 59.55 -20.64
CA SER A 401 10.11 59.47 -20.45
C SER A 401 10.48 59.71 -18.98
N LEU A 402 11.47 58.98 -18.46
CA LEU A 402 11.95 59.13 -17.08
C LEU A 402 12.65 60.48 -16.79
N GLY A 403 12.93 61.28 -17.82
CA GLY A 403 13.57 62.59 -17.67
C GLY A 403 15.03 62.49 -17.18
N ASN A 404 15.46 63.48 -16.37
CA ASN A 404 16.81 63.54 -15.82
C ASN A 404 16.98 62.55 -14.65
N THR A 405 17.64 61.45 -14.91
CA THR A 405 17.88 60.34 -13.99
C THR A 405 19.29 60.33 -13.40
N LEU A 406 20.27 60.97 -14.05
CA LEU A 406 21.67 60.96 -13.59
C LEU A 406 21.83 61.58 -12.21
N SER A 407 21.18 62.72 -11.96
CA SER A 407 21.23 63.40 -10.66
C SER A 407 20.69 62.54 -9.51
N LYS A 408 19.64 61.75 -9.77
CA LYS A 408 19.08 60.80 -8.80
C LYS A 408 19.98 59.57 -8.61
N LEU A 409 20.55 59.05 -9.70
CA LEU A 409 21.47 57.90 -9.65
C LEU A 409 22.74 58.23 -8.86
N LEU A 410 23.26 59.45 -8.98
CA LEU A 410 24.43 59.91 -8.22
C LEU A 410 24.20 59.98 -6.70
N LEU A 411 22.94 59.93 -6.24
CA LEU A 411 22.60 59.86 -4.81
C LEU A 411 22.58 58.42 -4.29
N MET A 412 22.64 57.43 -5.18
CA MET A 412 22.68 56.02 -4.81
C MET A 412 24.10 55.57 -4.53
N ASP A 413 24.24 54.67 -3.55
CA ASP A 413 25.53 54.11 -3.17
C ASP A 413 25.47 52.58 -3.18
N GLY A 414 26.43 51.97 -3.87
CA GLY A 414 26.58 50.52 -3.89
C GLY A 414 27.15 50.05 -2.56
N LYS A 415 26.50 49.08 -1.92
CA LYS A 415 26.94 48.55 -0.63
C LYS A 415 27.55 47.16 -0.81
N SER A 416 28.66 46.90 -0.13
CA SER A 416 29.07 45.54 0.21
C SER A 416 28.46 45.18 1.57
N TYR A 417 27.87 43.99 1.69
CA TYR A 417 27.23 43.53 2.91
C TYR A 417 27.30 42.02 3.04
N ARG A 418 27.03 41.55 4.25
CA ARG A 418 26.82 40.14 4.60
C ARG A 418 25.40 40.00 5.13
N LEU A 419 24.75 38.87 4.86
CA LEU A 419 23.42 38.62 5.43
C LEU A 419 23.58 38.29 6.91
N LYS A 420 22.67 38.77 7.77
CA LYS A 420 22.70 38.42 9.19
C LYS A 420 22.47 36.92 9.44
N SER A 421 21.77 36.25 8.51
CA SER A 421 21.53 34.81 8.53
C SER A 421 22.72 33.99 8.03
N ASP A 422 23.62 34.61 7.26
CA ASP A 422 24.83 33.97 6.73
C ASP A 422 25.91 35.03 6.48
N GLU A 423 26.85 35.11 7.42
CA GLU A 423 27.98 36.04 7.36
C GLU A 423 29.17 35.51 6.54
N SER A 424 29.08 34.28 6.00
CA SER A 424 30.20 33.67 5.28
C SER A 424 30.41 34.25 3.88
N VAL A 425 29.34 34.73 3.22
CA VAL A 425 29.38 35.24 1.85
C VAL A 425 29.23 36.75 1.81
N GLU A 426 30.22 37.42 1.21
CA GLU A 426 30.15 38.85 0.91
C GLU A 426 29.34 39.09 -0.37
N LYS A 427 28.34 39.98 -0.29
CA LYS A 427 27.43 40.32 -1.37
C LYS A 427 27.50 41.81 -1.68
N ILE A 428 27.27 42.17 -2.94
CA ILE A 428 27.18 43.56 -3.38
C ILE A 428 25.74 43.84 -3.81
N GLY A 429 25.20 44.97 -3.40
CA GLY A 429 23.85 45.38 -3.77
C GLY A 429 23.50 46.78 -3.28
N LEU A 430 22.21 47.00 -3.07
CA LEU A 430 21.64 48.29 -2.68
C LEU A 430 20.76 48.13 -1.44
N LEU A 431 20.66 49.18 -0.63
CA LEU A 431 19.71 49.23 0.48
C LEU A 431 18.36 49.69 -0.01
N ALA A 432 17.34 48.84 0.14
CA ALA A 432 15.98 49.12 -0.32
C ALA A 432 15.42 50.44 0.26
N GLN A 433 15.77 50.77 1.50
CA GLN A 433 15.36 52.01 2.17
C GLN A 433 15.96 53.27 1.52
N GLU A 434 17.17 53.17 0.98
CA GLU A 434 17.80 54.27 0.23
C GLU A 434 17.15 54.41 -1.15
N ILE A 435 16.92 53.28 -1.84
CA ILE A 435 16.24 53.26 -3.14
C ILE A 435 14.82 53.81 -3.03
N GLN A 436 14.08 53.47 -1.98
CA GLN A 436 12.69 53.91 -1.82
C GLN A 436 12.55 55.44 -1.75
N LYS A 437 13.56 56.15 -1.20
CA LYS A 437 13.56 57.63 -1.14
C LYS A 437 13.77 58.27 -2.52
N ILE A 438 14.42 57.55 -3.46
CA ILE A 438 14.87 58.08 -4.75
C ILE A 438 13.95 57.60 -5.88
N PHE A 439 13.64 56.30 -5.89
CA PHE A 439 12.83 55.54 -6.84
C PHE A 439 11.85 54.62 -6.08
N PRO A 440 10.81 55.16 -5.43
CA PRO A 440 9.83 54.37 -4.68
C PRO A 440 9.16 53.28 -5.53
N GLU A 441 9.00 53.51 -6.84
CA GLU A 441 8.44 52.56 -7.80
C GLU A 441 9.26 51.29 -8.02
N LEU A 442 10.54 51.30 -7.61
CA LEU A 442 11.43 50.15 -7.69
C LEU A 442 11.45 49.32 -6.41
N VAL A 443 10.73 49.74 -5.36
CA VAL A 443 10.71 49.05 -4.07
C VAL A 443 9.33 48.47 -3.79
N LYS A 444 9.29 47.19 -3.41
CA LYS A 444 8.07 46.52 -2.94
C LYS A 444 8.19 46.20 -1.46
N GLN A 445 7.12 46.47 -0.72
CA GLN A 445 6.98 46.07 0.67
C GLN A 445 6.21 44.76 0.75
N ALA A 446 6.75 43.78 1.47
CA ALA A 446 6.08 42.52 1.78
C ALA A 446 4.93 42.76 2.77
N GLY A 447 3.96 41.84 2.79
CA GLY A 447 2.84 41.85 3.74
C GLY A 447 3.14 41.13 5.05
N ASP A 448 4.41 40.95 5.40
CA ASP A 448 4.85 40.40 6.69
C ASP A 448 4.73 41.46 7.80
N GLU A 449 4.79 41.02 9.07
CA GLU A 449 4.62 41.91 10.22
C GLU A 449 5.67 43.04 10.27
N GLU A 450 6.88 42.77 9.76
CA GLU A 450 7.97 43.74 9.71
C GLU A 450 7.96 44.63 8.46
N GLY A 451 7.18 44.30 7.44
CA GLY A 451 7.11 45.06 6.19
C GLY A 451 8.42 45.04 5.41
N THR A 452 8.99 43.86 5.16
CA THR A 452 10.28 43.69 4.50
C THR A 452 10.29 44.34 3.12
N LEU A 453 11.31 45.16 2.85
CA LEU A 453 11.48 45.87 1.58
C LEU A 453 12.36 45.09 0.61
N SER A 454 11.95 45.00 -0.66
CA SER A 454 12.68 44.35 -1.75
C SER A 454 12.84 45.29 -2.95
N VAL A 455 13.92 45.14 -3.72
CA VAL A 455 14.25 46.01 -4.86
C VAL A 455 14.05 45.27 -6.19
N ASN A 456 13.35 45.89 -7.13
CA ASN A 456 13.27 45.46 -8.52
C ASN A 456 14.52 45.91 -9.29
N TYR A 457 15.58 45.11 -9.20
CA TYR A 457 16.84 45.38 -9.90
C TYR A 457 16.68 45.46 -11.43
N GLN A 458 15.77 44.69 -12.04
CA GLN A 458 15.50 44.78 -13.50
C GLN A 458 14.94 46.15 -13.88
N GLY A 459 14.10 46.74 -13.03
CA GLY A 459 13.54 48.09 -13.22
C GLY A 459 14.60 49.21 -13.15
N MET A 460 15.80 48.94 -12.63
CA MET A 460 16.90 49.91 -12.66
C MET A 460 17.54 50.05 -14.03
N ILE A 461 17.42 49.05 -14.91
CA ILE A 461 18.07 49.07 -16.23
C ILE A 461 17.62 50.29 -17.05
N PRO A 462 16.32 50.63 -17.17
CA PRO A 462 15.87 51.86 -17.81
C PRO A 462 16.43 53.15 -17.19
N VAL A 463 16.59 53.21 -15.86
CA VAL A 463 17.16 54.36 -15.15
C VAL A 463 18.63 54.54 -15.54
N LEU A 464 19.40 53.45 -15.52
CA LEU A 464 20.81 53.45 -15.91
C LEU A 464 20.99 53.87 -17.37
N ILE A 465 20.13 53.40 -18.28
CA ILE A 465 20.16 53.78 -19.71
C ILE A 465 20.03 55.29 -19.88
N ASN A 466 19.09 55.94 -19.18
CA ASN A 466 18.91 57.39 -19.30
C ASN A 466 20.07 58.17 -18.65
N ALA A 467 20.55 57.71 -17.49
CA ALA A 467 21.69 58.35 -16.82
C ALA A 467 22.96 58.32 -17.67
N ILE A 468 23.23 57.20 -18.36
CA ILE A 468 24.37 57.07 -19.30
C ILE A 468 24.19 58.02 -20.49
N LYS A 469 22.99 58.13 -21.07
CA LYS A 469 22.70 59.08 -22.16
C LYS A 469 22.94 60.53 -21.72
N GLU A 470 22.54 60.88 -20.49
CA GLU A 470 22.79 62.19 -19.90
C GLU A 470 24.28 62.45 -19.67
N GLN A 471 24.99 61.48 -19.11
CA GLN A 471 26.44 61.57 -18.89
C GLN A 471 27.19 61.76 -20.22
N GLN A 472 26.81 61.02 -21.25
CA GLN A 472 27.40 61.16 -22.59
C GLN A 472 27.17 62.55 -23.17
N LYS A 473 26.00 63.15 -22.95
CA LYS A 473 25.71 64.53 -23.35
C LYS A 473 26.66 65.51 -22.66
N GLN A 474 26.84 65.39 -21.35
CA GLN A 474 27.76 66.24 -20.60
C GLN A 474 29.22 66.10 -21.08
N ILE A 475 29.66 64.88 -21.40
CA ILE A 475 31.01 64.65 -21.96
C ILE A 475 31.19 65.34 -23.31
N ILE A 476 30.18 65.26 -24.19
CA ILE A 476 30.22 65.94 -25.50
C ILE A 476 30.31 67.45 -25.31
N ASP A 477 29.50 68.01 -24.41
CA ASP A 477 29.49 69.44 -24.13
C ASP A 477 30.83 69.90 -23.55
N LEU A 478 31.43 69.12 -22.64
CA LEU A 478 32.78 69.38 -22.10
C LEU A 478 33.86 69.35 -23.19
N LYS A 479 33.80 68.39 -24.13
CA LYS A 479 34.76 68.31 -25.24
C LYS A 479 34.67 69.52 -26.16
N LYS A 480 33.46 69.93 -26.53
CA LYS A 480 33.24 71.16 -27.33
C LYS A 480 33.81 72.39 -26.62
N LEU A 481 33.62 72.48 -25.30
CA LEU A 481 34.16 73.59 -24.51
C LEU A 481 35.70 73.60 -24.52
N GLN A 482 36.34 72.42 -24.46
CA GLN A 482 37.80 72.31 -24.55
C GLN A 482 38.33 72.62 -25.95
N GLU A 483 37.63 72.21 -27.00
CA GLU A 483 37.97 72.55 -28.39
C GLU A 483 37.84 74.05 -28.66
N SER A 484 36.85 74.73 -28.06
CA SER A 484 36.69 76.19 -28.17
C SER A 484 37.73 77.02 -27.40
N LYS A 485 38.53 76.36 -26.53
CA LYS A 485 39.59 76.98 -25.72
C LYS A 485 41.00 76.77 -26.30
N LYS A 486 41.13 75.96 -27.35
CA LYS A 486 42.32 75.89 -28.20
C LYS A 486 42.14 76.81 -29.39
#